data_AF-A1T0T7-F1
#
_entry.id   AF-A1T0T7-F1
#
_cell.length_a   1.000
_cell.length_b   1.000
_cell.length_c   1.000
_cell.angle_alpha   90.00
_cell.angle_beta   90.00
_cell.angle_gamma   90.00
#
_symmetry.space_group_name_H-M   'P 1'
#
loop_
_entity.id
_entity.type
_entity.pdbx_description
1 polymer ?
#
loop_
_entity_poly.entity_id
_entity_poly.type
_entity_poly.pdbx_seq_one_letter_code
_entity_poly.pdbx_strand_id
1 'polypeptide(L)'
;MLDTQRNTHHVYRLIYHFVWIPKYRHKVFNEPHRSTIKAIIQKIGYDYDIDIVELEIPEDHIHMVIRGIPEQSPSDVMQIIKSITAREFFRTYPEIKKKYFWGGKLWTQSVFVETIGNATEEVIRKYVQNQLIELDRKEINSDQLDLF
;
A
#
# COMPACT_ATOMS: atom_id res chain seq x y z
N MET A 1 0.86 -11.65 15.46
CA MET A 1 -0.25 -10.70 15.33
C MET A 1 0.39 -9.39 14.85
N LEU A 2 -0.13 -8.71 13.83
CA LEU A 2 0.45 -7.43 13.37
C LEU A 2 -0.02 -6.31 14.32
N ASP A 3 0.94 -5.69 14.99
CA ASP A 3 0.72 -4.62 15.98
C ASP A 3 0.21 -3.33 15.33
N THR A 4 -0.48 -2.50 16.11
CA THR A 4 -0.94 -1.18 15.69
C THR A 4 0.22 -0.20 15.65
N GLN A 5 0.22 0.69 14.66
CA GLN A 5 1.13 1.81 14.54
C GLN A 5 0.49 3.08 15.12
N ARG A 6 1.33 4.05 15.47
CA ARG A 6 0.90 5.33 16.03
C ARG A 6 1.75 6.46 15.49
N ASN A 7 1.08 7.54 15.07
CA ASN A 7 1.71 8.85 14.88
C ASN A 7 1.12 9.85 15.90
N THR A 8 1.45 11.14 15.78
CA THR A 8 1.00 12.18 16.73
C THR A 8 -0.52 12.24 16.90
N HIS A 9 -1.28 11.96 15.84
CA HIS A 9 -2.73 12.18 15.79
C HIS A 9 -3.54 10.90 15.65
N HIS A 10 -2.92 9.78 15.24
CA HIS A 10 -3.62 8.58 14.82
C HIS A 10 -2.98 7.33 15.42
N VAL A 11 -3.83 6.37 15.81
CA VAL A 11 -3.46 4.97 16.02
C VAL A 11 -4.13 4.18 14.89
N TYR A 12 -3.34 3.44 14.12
CA TYR A 12 -3.83 2.81 12.90
C TYR A 12 -3.12 1.48 12.63
N ARG A 13 -3.73 0.66 11.77
CA ARG A 13 -3.10 -0.51 11.19
C ARG A 13 -3.59 -0.64 9.77
N LEU A 14 -2.79 -0.12 8.83
CA LEU A 14 -3.10 -0.10 7.41
C LEU A 14 -2.05 -0.94 6.69
N ILE A 15 -2.50 -2.01 6.06
CA ILE A 15 -1.66 -2.87 5.25
C ILE A 15 -2.37 -3.06 3.93
N TYR A 16 -1.68 -2.75 2.84
CA TYR A 16 -2.21 -2.84 1.49
C TYR A 16 -1.40 -3.83 0.69
N HIS A 17 -2.10 -4.68 -0.05
CA HIS A 17 -1.51 -5.52 -1.09
C HIS A 17 -1.91 -4.96 -2.45
N PHE A 18 -0.90 -4.62 -3.23
CA PHE A 18 -1.04 -4.10 -4.59
C PHE A 18 -0.61 -5.14 -5.61
N VAL A 19 -1.37 -5.23 -6.69
CA VAL A 19 -0.97 -5.94 -7.91
C VAL A 19 -1.15 -5.06 -9.13
N TRP A 20 -0.12 -4.95 -9.96
CA TRP A 20 -0.21 -4.28 -11.24
C TRP A 20 0.64 -4.95 -12.29
N ILE A 21 0.34 -4.68 -13.56
CA ILE A 21 0.90 -5.38 -14.71
C ILE A 21 1.52 -4.40 -15.71
N PRO A 22 2.55 -4.81 -16.47
CA PRO A 22 3.03 -4.02 -17.60
C PRO A 22 1.93 -3.94 -18.65
N LYS A 23 1.98 -2.87 -19.45
CA LYS A 23 1.07 -2.68 -20.57
C LYS A 23 1.17 -3.88 -21.53
N TYR A 24 0.02 -4.37 -21.98
CA TYR A 24 -0.10 -5.58 -22.80
C TYR A 24 0.38 -6.87 -22.12
N ARG A 25 0.67 -6.84 -20.80
CA ARG A 25 1.12 -7.99 -20.01
C ARG A 25 2.36 -8.67 -20.60
N HIS A 26 3.28 -7.89 -21.16
CA HIS A 26 4.53 -8.42 -21.69
C HIS A 26 5.38 -9.04 -20.58
N LYS A 27 5.94 -10.23 -20.84
CA LYS A 27 6.83 -11.00 -19.95
C LYS A 27 8.25 -10.43 -19.95
N VAL A 28 8.42 -9.19 -19.48
CA VAL A 28 9.68 -8.45 -19.57
C VAL A 28 10.48 -8.44 -18.26
N PHE A 29 9.91 -8.89 -17.14
CA PHE A 29 10.57 -8.86 -15.82
C PHE A 29 11.32 -10.15 -15.51
N ASN A 30 12.08 -10.63 -16.50
CA ASN A 30 13.14 -11.62 -16.29
C ASN A 30 14.45 -10.89 -15.98
N GLU A 31 15.45 -11.59 -15.44
CA GLU A 31 16.75 -10.98 -15.19
C GLU A 31 17.40 -10.49 -16.50
N PRO A 32 18.09 -9.34 -16.49
CA PRO A 32 18.41 -8.50 -15.33
C PRO A 32 17.32 -7.47 -14.94
N HIS A 33 16.24 -7.35 -15.73
CA HIS A 33 15.23 -6.29 -15.56
C HIS A 33 14.52 -6.35 -14.21
N ARG A 34 14.27 -7.56 -13.72
CA ARG A 34 13.62 -7.79 -12.42
C ARG A 34 14.41 -7.15 -11.28
N SER A 35 15.70 -7.45 -11.18
CA SER A 35 16.58 -6.87 -10.16
C SER A 35 16.60 -5.35 -10.22
N THR A 36 16.65 -4.77 -11.43
CA THR A 36 16.62 -3.32 -11.60
C THR A 36 15.30 -2.69 -11.15
N ILE A 37 14.15 -3.27 -11.52
CA ILE A 37 12.85 -2.76 -11.06
C ILE A 37 12.73 -2.88 -9.54
N LYS A 38 13.17 -4.00 -8.95
CA LYS A 38 13.16 -4.21 -7.50
C LYS A 38 13.95 -3.10 -6.80
N ALA A 39 15.16 -2.81 -7.29
CA ALA A 39 16.01 -1.75 -6.75
C ALA A 39 15.38 -0.35 -6.90
N ILE A 40 14.77 -0.04 -8.05
CA ILE A 40 14.09 1.25 -8.26
C ILE A 40 12.91 1.40 -7.29
N ILE A 41 12.07 0.37 -7.15
CA ILE A 41 10.91 0.41 -6.24
C ILE A 41 11.35 0.56 -4.79
N GLN A 42 12.38 -0.18 -4.36
CA GLN A 42 12.92 -0.05 -3.00
C GLN A 42 13.48 1.35 -2.75
N LYS A 43 14.17 1.95 -3.73
CA LYS A 43 14.63 3.33 -3.63
C LYS A 43 13.46 4.31 -3.51
N ILE A 44 12.40 4.14 -4.29
CA ILE A 44 11.19 4.97 -4.16
C ILE A 44 10.59 4.80 -2.76
N GLY A 45 10.55 3.57 -2.23
CA GLY A 45 10.12 3.29 -0.87
C GLY A 45 10.87 4.13 0.17
N TYR A 46 12.19 4.15 0.06
CA TYR A 46 13.05 4.97 0.92
C TYR A 46 12.86 6.48 0.73
N ASP A 47 12.86 6.96 -0.52
CA ASP A 47 12.81 8.40 -0.83
C ASP A 47 11.46 9.06 -0.47
N TYR A 48 10.38 8.29 -0.42
CA TYR A 48 9.00 8.77 -0.23
C TYR A 48 8.34 8.22 1.04
N ASP A 49 9.13 7.66 1.97
CA ASP A 49 8.65 7.09 3.24
C ASP A 49 7.51 6.06 3.07
N ILE A 50 7.58 5.24 2.01
CA ILE A 50 6.65 4.13 1.78
C ILE A 50 7.28 2.86 2.36
N ASP A 51 6.73 2.36 3.45
CA ASP A 51 7.21 1.15 4.14
C ASP A 51 6.80 -0.11 3.38
N ILE A 52 7.66 -0.55 2.46
CA ILE A 52 7.50 -1.77 1.67
C ILE A 52 7.91 -2.98 2.52
N VAL A 53 6.93 -3.81 2.85
CA VAL A 53 7.11 -5.03 3.64
C VAL A 53 7.58 -6.18 2.76
N GLU A 54 6.92 -6.37 1.60
CA GLU A 54 7.25 -7.41 0.64
C GLU A 54 7.11 -6.88 -0.79
N LEU A 55 7.97 -7.38 -1.69
CA LEU A 55 7.98 -6.99 -3.09
C LEU A 55 8.46 -8.16 -3.95
N GLU A 56 7.54 -8.72 -4.73
CA GLU A 56 7.81 -9.82 -5.64
C GLU A 56 7.38 -9.48 -7.07
N ILE A 57 8.23 -9.85 -8.03
CA ILE A 57 8.11 -9.42 -9.42
C ILE A 57 8.19 -10.66 -10.33
N PRO A 58 7.08 -11.39 -10.51
CA PRO A 58 6.93 -12.34 -11.60
C PRO A 58 7.16 -11.69 -12.97
N GLU A 59 7.32 -12.51 -14.01
CA GLU A 59 7.72 -12.03 -15.34
C GLU A 59 6.77 -10.99 -15.99
N ASP A 60 5.49 -11.00 -15.62
CA ASP A 60 4.41 -10.22 -16.25
C ASP A 60 3.54 -9.44 -15.26
N HIS A 61 3.88 -9.39 -13.97
CA HIS A 61 3.16 -8.62 -12.96
C HIS A 61 4.01 -8.36 -11.72
N ILE A 62 3.55 -7.48 -10.84
CA ILE A 62 4.23 -7.14 -9.58
C ILE A 62 3.24 -7.25 -8.43
N HIS A 63 3.69 -7.89 -7.35
CA HIS A 63 3.06 -7.92 -6.04
C HIS A 63 3.86 -7.04 -5.08
N MET A 64 3.17 -6.14 -4.37
CA MET A 64 3.79 -5.28 -3.37
C MET A 64 2.89 -5.20 -2.14
N VAL A 65 3.45 -5.49 -0.97
CA VAL A 65 2.79 -5.30 0.31
C VAL A 65 3.45 -4.12 1.02
N ILE A 66 2.64 -3.16 1.46
CA ILE A 66 3.13 -2.02 2.24
C ILE A 66 2.41 -1.92 3.58
N ARG A 67 3.09 -1.31 4.55
CA ARG A 67 2.45 -0.68 5.71
C ARG A 67 2.16 0.77 5.35
N GLY A 68 0.88 1.12 5.26
CA GLY A 68 0.42 2.45 4.88
C GLY A 68 0.22 3.38 6.08
N ILE A 69 -0.01 4.66 5.78
CA ILE A 69 -0.36 5.70 6.75
C ILE A 69 -1.72 6.32 6.41
N PRO A 70 -2.48 6.85 7.39
CA PRO A 70 -3.82 7.41 7.15
C PRO A 70 -3.86 8.57 6.17
N GLU A 71 -2.79 9.36 6.10
CA GLU A 71 -2.70 10.59 5.31
C GLU A 71 -2.39 10.33 3.83
N GLN A 72 -2.01 9.10 3.47
CA GLN A 72 -1.61 8.72 2.13
C GLN A 72 -2.57 7.68 1.56
N SER A 73 -3.27 8.03 0.47
CA SER A 73 -4.21 7.08 -0.14
C SER A 73 -3.47 6.00 -0.94
N PRO A 74 -4.08 4.81 -1.16
CA PRO A 74 -3.53 3.80 -2.06
C PRO A 74 -3.24 4.31 -3.48
N SER A 75 -4.06 5.25 -3.96
CA SER A 75 -3.88 5.88 -5.28
C SER A 75 -2.62 6.75 -5.33
N ASP A 76 -2.33 7.50 -4.26
CA ASP A 76 -1.15 8.37 -4.18
C ASP A 76 0.14 7.54 -4.21
N VAL A 77 0.19 6.46 -3.42
CA VAL A 77 1.29 5.48 -3.44
C VAL A 77 1.54 4.98 -4.85
N MET A 78 0.48 4.50 -5.52
CA MET A 78 0.61 3.89 -6.84
C MET A 78 0.94 4.91 -7.93
N GLN A 79 0.52 6.17 -7.79
CA GLN A 79 0.93 7.24 -8.68
C GLN A 79 2.44 7.47 -8.62
N ILE A 80 3.01 7.57 -7.41
CA ILE A 80 4.46 7.74 -7.18
C ILE A 80 5.21 6.54 -7.74
N ILE A 81 4.85 5.33 -7.29
CA ILE A 81 5.52 4.09 -7.67
C ILE A 81 5.51 3.91 -9.19
N LYS A 82 4.34 3.96 -9.85
CA LYS A 82 4.22 3.68 -11.29
C LYS A 82 4.90 4.76 -12.15
N SER A 83 4.81 6.02 -11.76
CA SER A 83 5.39 7.12 -12.55
C SER A 83 6.91 7.08 -12.55
N ILE A 84 7.52 6.96 -11.37
CA ILE A 84 8.98 6.99 -11.22
C ILE A 84 9.60 5.70 -11.75
N THR A 85 9.02 4.53 -11.42
CA THR A 85 9.53 3.25 -11.97
C THR A 85 9.52 3.21 -13.49
N ALA A 86 8.43 3.66 -14.13
CA ALA A 86 8.36 3.66 -15.59
C ALA A 86 9.44 4.56 -16.22
N ARG A 87 9.65 5.76 -15.63
CA ARG A 87 10.67 6.70 -16.09
C ARG A 87 12.08 6.13 -15.95
N GLU A 88 12.42 5.65 -14.76
CA GLU A 88 13.76 5.14 -14.47
C GLU A 88 14.05 3.85 -15.24
N PHE A 89 13.09 2.92 -15.30
CA PHE A 89 13.26 1.68 -16.05
C PHE A 89 13.49 1.92 -17.54
N PHE A 90 12.73 2.83 -18.16
CA PHE A 90 12.94 3.19 -19.57
C PHE A 90 14.21 3.99 -19.82
N ARG A 91 14.72 4.71 -18.82
CA ARG A 91 16.02 5.39 -18.90
C ARG A 91 17.16 4.37 -18.91
N THR A 92 17.05 3.32 -18.09
CA THR A 92 18.03 2.22 -18.04
C THR A 92 17.94 1.29 -19.25
N TYR A 93 16.73 1.00 -19.73
CA TYR A 93 16.46 0.03 -20.81
C TYR A 93 15.69 0.66 -21.98
N PRO A 94 16.30 1.59 -22.74
CA PRO A 94 15.66 2.25 -23.86
C PRO A 94 15.27 1.28 -24.99
N GLU A 95 15.98 0.16 -25.14
CA GLU A 95 15.67 -0.91 -26.09
C GLU A 95 14.39 -1.67 -25.73
N ILE A 96 14.13 -1.92 -24.44
CA ILE A 96 12.86 -2.52 -23.99
C ILE A 96 11.70 -1.57 -24.29
N LYS A 97 11.88 -0.26 -24.06
CA LYS A 97 10.88 0.75 -24.44
C LYS A 97 10.57 0.67 -25.93
N LYS A 98 11.59 0.66 -26.79
CA LYS A 98 11.39 0.62 -28.25
C LYS A 98 10.71 -0.67 -28.72
N LYS A 99 11.10 -1.81 -28.15
CA LYS A 99 10.63 -3.14 -28.60
C LYS A 99 9.23 -3.49 -28.11
N TYR A 100 8.93 -3.23 -26.83
CA TYR A 100 7.68 -3.67 -26.19
C TYR A 100 6.71 -2.53 -25.88
N PHE A 101 7.21 -1.30 -25.72
CA PHE A 101 6.43 -0.18 -25.19
C PHE A 101 6.58 1.10 -26.04
N TRP A 102 6.47 0.97 -27.37
CA TRP A 102 6.67 2.08 -28.32
C TRP A 102 5.74 3.28 -28.04
N GLY A 103 4.58 3.05 -27.46
CA GLY A 103 3.65 4.09 -26.99
C GLY A 103 4.06 4.79 -25.68
N GLY A 104 5.27 4.53 -25.16
CA GLY A 104 5.87 5.22 -24.02
C GLY A 104 5.26 4.92 -22.64
N LYS A 105 4.43 3.88 -22.54
CA LYS A 105 3.75 3.50 -21.28
C LYS A 105 4.18 2.11 -20.84
N LEU A 106 4.84 2.01 -19.68
CA LEU A 106 5.27 0.73 -19.10
C LEU A 106 4.09 -0.02 -18.48
N TRP A 107 3.18 0.69 -17.81
CA TRP A 107 2.10 0.09 -17.03
C TRP A 107 0.73 0.22 -17.69
N THR A 108 -0.21 -0.65 -17.33
CA THR A 108 -1.65 -0.37 -17.52
C THR A 108 -2.10 0.79 -16.62
N GLN A 109 -3.27 1.35 -16.87
CA GLN A 109 -3.84 2.36 -15.97
C GLN A 109 -4.31 1.73 -14.65
N SER A 110 -4.90 0.54 -14.72
CA SER A 110 -5.43 -0.18 -13.57
C SER A 110 -4.35 -0.62 -12.57
N VAL A 111 -4.78 -0.79 -11.33
CA VAL A 111 -4.08 -1.43 -10.23
C VAL A 111 -5.14 -2.19 -9.43
N PHE A 112 -4.82 -3.40 -8.99
CA PHE A 112 -5.56 -4.10 -7.96
C PHE A 112 -5.01 -3.70 -6.60
N VAL A 113 -5.90 -3.43 -5.64
CA VAL A 113 -5.53 -3.16 -4.25
C VAL A 113 -6.53 -3.85 -3.33
N GLU A 114 -6.00 -4.50 -2.30
CA GLU A 114 -6.79 -5.04 -1.19
C GLU A 114 -6.17 -4.66 0.15
N THR A 115 -7.01 -4.54 1.17
CA THR A 115 -6.56 -4.35 2.55
C THR A 115 -6.30 -5.71 3.20
N ILE A 116 -5.16 -5.86 3.87
CA ILE A 116 -4.86 -7.04 4.68
C ILE A 116 -5.20 -6.74 6.14
N GLY A 117 -6.11 -7.50 6.74
CA GLY A 117 -6.52 -7.31 8.13
C GLY A 117 -7.05 -8.59 8.78
N ASN A 118 -6.75 -8.76 10.07
CA ASN A 118 -7.19 -9.91 10.87
C ASN A 118 -8.52 -9.68 11.60
N ALA A 119 -9.07 -8.47 11.54
CA ALA A 119 -10.33 -8.16 12.19
C ALA A 119 -11.47 -8.48 11.22
N THR A 120 -12.25 -9.51 11.53
CA THR A 120 -13.51 -9.76 10.82
C THR A 120 -14.46 -8.58 11.04
N GLU A 121 -15.42 -8.39 10.14
CA GLU A 121 -16.44 -7.36 10.29
C GLU A 121 -17.15 -7.45 11.66
N GLU A 122 -17.38 -8.68 12.14
CA GLU A 122 -17.95 -8.95 13.46
C GLU A 122 -17.08 -8.42 14.61
N VAL A 123 -15.75 -8.60 14.53
CA VAL A 123 -14.79 -8.10 15.52
C VAL A 123 -14.81 -6.57 15.54
N ILE A 124 -14.87 -5.93 14.37
CA ILE A 124 -14.94 -4.46 14.26
C ILE A 124 -16.27 -3.96 14.83
N ARG A 125 -17.41 -4.59 14.49
CA ARG A 125 -18.73 -4.21 15.00
C ARG A 125 -18.80 -4.33 16.52
N LYS A 126 -18.31 -5.43 17.09
CA LYS A 126 -18.24 -5.61 18.55
C LYS A 126 -17.36 -4.56 19.21
N TYR A 127 -16.20 -4.24 18.63
CA TYR A 127 -15.33 -3.17 19.13
C TYR A 127 -16.07 -1.82 19.19
N VAL A 128 -16.80 -1.44 18.13
CA VAL A 128 -17.58 -0.19 18.08
C VAL A 128 -18.73 -0.19 19.10
N GLN A 129 -19.47 -1.28 19.23
CA GLN A 129 -20.57 -1.38 20.20
C GLN A 129 -20.07 -1.32 21.65
N ASN A 130 -18.93 -1.95 21.95
CA ASN A 130 -18.36 -1.91 23.30
C ASN A 130 -17.84 -0.52 23.68
N GLN A 131 -17.37 0.28 22.71
CA GLN A 131 -16.99 1.68 22.95
C GLN A 131 -18.18 2.52 23.43
N LEU A 132 -19.37 2.32 22.85
CA LEU A 132 -20.59 3.00 23.30
C LEU A 132 -20.94 2.62 24.73
N ILE A 133 -20.87 1.32 25.06
CA ILE A 133 -21.17 0.83 26.42
C ILE A 133 -20.18 1.39 27.46
N GLU A 134 -18.90 1.51 27.13
CA GLU A 134 -17.91 2.12 28.03
C GLU A 134 -18.11 3.62 28.23
N LEU A 135 -18.55 4.34 27.20
CA LEU A 135 -18.90 5.77 27.29
C LEU A 135 -20.16 5.97 28.14
N ASP A 136 -21.21 5.20 27.88
CA ASP A 136 -22.46 5.23 28.67
C ASP A 136 -22.19 4.95 30.16
N ARG A 137 -21.32 3.97 30.46
CA ARG A 137 -20.91 3.68 31.85
C ARG A 137 -20.13 4.83 32.50
N LYS A 138 -19.30 5.55 31.74
CA LYS A 138 -18.54 6.69 32.27
C LYS A 138 -19.45 7.88 32.55
N GLU A 139 -20.44 8.16 31.71
CA GLU A 139 -21.45 9.21 31.95
C GLU A 139 -22.29 8.88 33.20
N ILE A 140 -22.79 7.65 33.32
CA ILE A 140 -23.54 7.21 34.51
C ILE A 140 -22.70 7.38 35.79
N ASN A 141 -21.41 7.07 35.74
CA ASN A 141 -20.52 7.22 36.89
C ASN A 141 -20.16 8.68 37.19
N SER A 142 -20.07 9.57 36.19
CA SER A 142 -19.85 11.00 36.45
C SER A 142 -21.08 11.66 37.06
N ASP A 143 -22.28 11.31 36.58
CA ASP A 143 -23.53 11.85 37.11
C ASP A 143 -23.76 11.45 38.58
N GLN A 144 -23.29 10.26 38.99
CA GLN A 144 -23.33 9.83 40.40
C GLN A 144 -22.34 10.58 41.31
N LEU A 145 -21.28 11.17 40.77
CA LEU A 145 -20.26 11.88 41.54
C LEU A 145 -20.62 13.35 41.78
N ASP A 146 -21.46 13.96 40.94
CA ASP A 146 -21.98 15.33 41.08
C ASP A 146 -23.18 15.44 42.05
N LEU A 147 -23.61 14.32 42.64
CA LEU A 147 -24.76 14.22 43.57
C LEU A 147 -24.37 14.29 45.06
N PHE A 148 -23.12 14.61 45.38
CA PHE A 148 -22.61 14.76 46.75
C PHE A 148 -21.93 16.12 46.99
#